data_AF-A0A955PQW7-F1
#
_entry.id   AF-A0A955PQW7-F1
#
_cell.length_a   1.000
_cell.length_b   1.000
_cell.length_c   1.000
_cell.angle_alpha   90.00
_cell.angle_beta   90.00
_cell.angle_gamma   90.00
#
_symmetry.space_group_name_H-M   'P 1'
#
loop_
_entity.id
_entity.type
_entity.pdbx_description
1 polymer ?
#
loop_
_entity_poly.entity_id
_entity_poly.type
_entity_poly.pdbx_seq_one_letter_code
_entity_poly.pdbx_strand_id
1 'polypeptide(L)' 'MNSQAGSMATLQDEFERSLPPPRVLVVDDDQDFAETLRDILEPKGYQVEVSHTGTGALQAAVEFEPQVALIDIRL' A
#
# COMPACT_ATOMS: atom_id res chain seq x y z
N MET A 1 -6.39 -23.37 -33.85
CA MET A 1 -6.85 -21.98 -33.70
C MET A 1 -7.05 -21.69 -32.22
N ASN A 2 -6.01 -21.21 -31.54
CA ASN A 2 -6.04 -20.26 -30.40
C ASN A 2 -4.60 -20.16 -29.85
N SER A 3 -3.84 -19.19 -30.37
CA SER A 3 -2.42 -18.98 -29.99
C SER A 3 -2.08 -17.50 -29.78
N GLN A 4 -3.08 -16.64 -29.57
CA GLN A 4 -2.91 -15.19 -29.50
C GLN A 4 -3.28 -14.57 -28.13
N ALA A 5 -3.89 -15.33 -27.20
CA ALA A 5 -4.30 -14.81 -25.89
C ALA A 5 -3.15 -14.70 -24.86
N GLY A 6 -2.09 -15.50 -25.01
CA GLY A 6 -0.98 -15.53 -24.04
C GLY A 6 -0.02 -14.35 -24.12
N SER A 7 0.04 -13.64 -25.25
CA SER A 7 1.00 -12.54 -25.46
C SER A 7 0.60 -11.22 -24.79
N MET A 8 -0.69 -11.02 -24.48
CA MET A 8 -1.19 -9.73 -23.98
C MET A 8 -1.19 -9.68 -22.44
N ALA A 9 -1.41 -10.82 -21.78
CA ALA A 9 -1.35 -10.95 -20.32
C ALA A 9 0.08 -10.77 -19.79
N THR A 10 1.10 -11.33 -20.48
CA THR A 10 2.51 -11.16 -20.08
C THR A 10 2.97 -9.70 -20.16
N LEU A 11 2.50 -8.94 -21.16
CA LEU A 11 2.82 -7.51 -21.29
C LEU A 11 2.19 -6.66 -20.19
N GLN A 12 1.00 -7.04 -19.70
CA GLN A 12 0.35 -6.36 -18.58
C GLN A 12 1.11 -6.58 -17.27
N ASP A 13 1.49 -7.83 -16.96
CA ASP A 13 2.29 -8.15 -15.78
C ASP A 13 3.65 -7.43 -15.76
N GLU A 14 4.33 -7.36 -16.91
CA GLU A 14 5.61 -6.62 -17.03
C GLU A 14 5.43 -5.12 -16.82
N PHE A 15 4.33 -4.56 -17.32
CA PHE A 15 4.01 -3.15 -17.15
C PHE A 15 3.65 -2.83 -15.70
N GLU A 16 2.84 -3.66 -15.04
CA GLU A 16 2.49 -3.50 -13.62
C GLU A 16 3.72 -3.61 -12.72
N ARG A 17 4.68 -4.48 -13.04
CA ARG A 17 5.98 -4.56 -12.34
C ARG A 17 6.88 -3.34 -12.53
N SER A 18 6.63 -2.53 -13.56
CA SER A 18 7.41 -1.32 -13.83
C SER A 18 6.87 -0.07 -13.13
N LEU A 19 5.63 -0.14 -12.61
CA LEU A 19 5.04 0.95 -11.84
C LEU A 19 5.68 1.00 -10.44
N PRO A 20 5.83 2.21 -9.86
CA PRO A 20 6.27 2.32 -8.47
C PRO A 20 5.28 1.59 -7.54
N PRO A 21 5.78 0.98 -6.44
CA PRO A 21 4.94 0.34 -5.44
C PRO A 21 3.82 1.28 -4.97
N PRO A 22 2.55 0.85 -4.94
CA PRO A 22 1.48 1.66 -4.37
C PRO A 22 1.71 1.91 -2.88
N ARG A 23 1.44 3.12 -2.45
CA ARG A 23 1.72 3.68 -1.12
C ARG A 23 0.47 3.66 -0.26
N VAL A 24 0.56 3.04 0.91
CA VAL A 24 -0.53 2.90 1.89
C VAL A 24 -0.12 3.54 3.21
N LEU A 25 -0.96 4.41 3.75
CA LEU A 25 -0.80 4.94 5.11
C LEU A 25 -1.71 4.16 6.07
N VAL A 26 -1.15 3.59 7.13
CA VAL A 26 -1.89 2.95 8.22
C VAL A 26 -1.91 3.88 9.42
N VAL A 27 -3.09 4.12 9.99
CA VAL A 27 -3.30 5.00 11.14
C VAL A 27 -4.04 4.25 12.23
N ASP A 28 -3.31 3.85 13.27
CA ASP A 28 -3.83 3.08 14.41
C ASP A 28 -2.94 3.32 15.64
N ASP A 29 -3.56 3.60 16.80
CA ASP A 29 -2.84 3.83 18.07
C ASP A 29 -2.35 2.51 18.71
N ASP A 30 -2.91 1.37 18.31
CA ASP A 30 -2.38 0.04 18.60
C ASP A 30 -1.17 -0.26 17.71
N GLN A 31 0.02 -0.13 18.30
CA GLN A 31 1.29 -0.33 17.61
C GLN A 31 1.43 -1.75 17.04
N ASP A 32 1.01 -2.79 17.77
CA ASP A 32 1.18 -4.18 17.33
C ASP A 32 0.27 -4.46 16.12
N PHE A 33 -0.95 -3.93 16.14
CA PHE A 33 -1.87 -4.06 15.02
C PHE A 33 -1.38 -3.31 13.78
N ALA A 34 -0.92 -2.07 13.95
CA ALA A 34 -0.42 -1.26 12.84
C ALA A 34 0.80 -1.91 12.16
N GLU A 35 1.73 -2.46 12.95
CA GLU A 35 2.90 -3.16 12.42
C GLU A 35 2.53 -4.50 11.77
N THR A 36 1.54 -5.21 12.31
CA THR A 36 0.99 -6.41 11.67
C THR A 36 0.45 -6.10 10.27
N LEU A 37 -0.24 -4.96 10.08
CA LEU A 37 -0.72 -4.55 8.76
C LEU A 37 0.43 -4.24 7.80
N ARG A 38 1.48 -3.56 8.27
CA ARG A 38 2.70 -3.34 7.47
C ARG A 38 3.30 -4.66 7.00
N ASP A 39 3.51 -5.59 7.93
CA ASP A 39 4.13 -6.90 7.65
C ASP A 39 3.30 -7.76 6.68
N ILE A 40 1.99 -7.53 6.58
CA ILE A 40 1.12 -8.18 5.60
C ILE A 40 1.19 -7.51 4.22
N LEU A 41 1.27 -6.18 4.19
CA LEU A 41 1.16 -5.37 2.97
C LEU A 41 2.48 -5.26 2.22
N GLU A 42 3.61 -5.10 2.90
CA GLU A 42 4.91 -4.96 2.23
C GLU A 42 5.27 -6.18 1.35
N PRO A 43 5.08 -7.44 1.80
CA PRO A 43 5.33 -8.61 0.94
C PRO A 43 4.41 -8.71 -0.28
N LYS A 44 3.28 -7.98 -0.28
CA LYS A 44 2.35 -7.90 -1.42
C LYS A 44 2.74 -6.80 -2.42
N GLY A 45 3.84 -6.09 -2.19
CA GLY A 45 4.37 -5.07 -3.09
C GLY A 45 3.87 -3.66 -2.82
N TYR A 46 3.29 -3.41 -1.63
CA TYR A 46 2.94 -2.06 -1.19
C TYR A 46 4.13 -1.42 -0.46
N GLN A 47 4.26 -0.10 -0.60
CA GLN A 47 5.06 0.70 0.31
C GLN A 47 4.15 1.20 1.43
N VAL A 48 4.52 0.99 2.69
CA VAL A 48 3.64 1.28 3.81
C VAL A 48 4.30 2.27 4.76
N GLU A 49 3.53 3.27 5.20
CA GLU A 49 3.89 4.14 6.30
C GLU A 49 2.87 3.98 7.43
N VAL A 50 3.35 4.02 8.67
CA VAL A 50 2.52 3.81 9.86
C VAL A 50 2.55 5.08 10.71
N SER A 51 1.37 5.51 11.18
CA SER A 51 1.24 6.58 12.16
C SER A 51 0.35 6.16 13.32
N HIS A 52 0.77 6.46 14.55
CA HIS A 52 0.03 6.12 15.76
C HIS A 52 -0.80 7.26 16.33
N THR A 53 -0.89 8.38 15.59
CA THR A 53 -1.63 9.57 16.03
C THR A 53 -2.26 10.26 14.83
N GLY A 54 -3.39 10.94 15.04
CA GLY A 54 -4.02 11.74 13.98
C GLY A 54 -3.12 12.88 13.47
N THR A 55 -2.35 13.54 14.35
CA THR A 55 -1.42 14.61 13.94
C THR A 55 -0.26 14.09 13.12
N GLY A 56 0.32 12.96 13.52
CA GLY A 56 1.35 12.27 12.73
C GLY A 56 0.81 11.81 11.38
N ALA A 57 -0.43 11.32 11.34
CA ALA A 57 -1.07 10.87 10.11
C ALA A 57 -1.30 12.01 9.12
N LEU A 58 -1.65 13.21 9.60
CA LEU A 58 -1.79 14.39 8.74
C LEU A 58 -0.46 14.79 8.11
N GLN A 59 0.64 14.76 8.88
CA GLN A 59 1.97 15.05 8.35
C GLN A 59 2.40 13.97 7.35
N ALA A 60 2.25 12.71 7.72
CA ALA A 60 2.54 11.57 6.85
C ALA A 60 1.71 11.64 5.55
N ALA A 61 0.44 12.02 5.58
CA ALA A 61 -0.36 12.13 4.37
C ALA A 61 0.20 13.15 3.36
N VAL A 62 0.87 14.21 3.83
CA VAL A 62 1.48 15.24 2.98
C VAL A 62 2.85 14.81 2.47
N GLU A 63 3.70 14.26 3.33
CA GLU A 63 5.06 13.85 2.98
C GLU A 63 5.08 12.51 2.23
N PHE A 64 4.23 11.59 2.66
CA PHE A 64 4.11 10.25 2.13
C PHE A 64 3.08 10.12 0.99
N GLU A 65 2.35 11.17 0.60
CA GLU A 65 1.37 11.18 -0.51
C GLU A 65 0.73 9.79 -0.82
N PRO A 66 0.07 9.14 0.15
CA PRO A 66 -0.44 7.79 -0.02
C PRO A 66 -1.61 7.77 -1.01
N GLN A 67 -1.76 6.70 -1.79
CA GLN A 67 -2.96 6.54 -2.62
C GLN A 67 -4.16 6.05 -1.81
N VAL A 68 -3.92 5.35 -0.69
CA VAL A 68 -4.95 4.83 0.22
C VAL A 68 -4.50 5.03 1.67
N ALA A 69 -5.42 5.39 2.55
CA ALA A 69 -5.23 5.38 3.99
C ALA A 69 -6.18 4.37 4.66
N LEU A 70 -5.65 3.54 5.56
CA LEU A 70 -6.39 2.66 6.45
C LEU A 70 -6.39 3.31 7.83
N ILE A 71 -7.55 3.73 8.32
CA ILE A 71 -7.67 4.56 9.51
C ILE A 71 -8.60 3.86 10.51
N ASP A 72 -8.12 3.64 11.73
CA ASP A 72 -9.01 3.25 12.83
C ASP A 72 -9.90 4.41 13.24
N ILE A 73 -11.19 4.11 13.43
CA ILE A 73 -12.21 5.10 13.73
C ILE A 73 -12.31 5.43 15.23
N ARG A 74 -11.61 4.67 16.09
CA ARG A 74 -11.59 4.86 17.55
C ARG A 74 -10.27 5.42 18.07
N LEU A 75 -9.45 5.94 17.16
CA LEU A 75 -8.20 6.67 17.41
C LEU A 75 -8.35 7.82 18.42
#